data_AF-A0A7C7P5D7-F1
#
_entry.id   AF-A0A7C7P5D7-F1
#
_cell.length_a   1.000
_cell.length_b   1.000
_cell.length_c   1.000
_cell.angle_alpha   90.00
_cell.angle_beta   90.00
_cell.angle_gamma   90.00
#
_symmetry.space_group_name_H-M   'P 1'
#
loop_
_entity.id
_entity.type
_entity.pdbx_description
1 polymer ?
#
loop_
_entity_poly.entity_id
_entity_poly.type
_entity_poly.pdbx_seq_one_letter_code
_entity_poly.pdbx_strand_id
1 'polypeptide(L)' 'MYEHLIELKHNVTSIILDKLKKNLLEVGVNKIDYLEVRNEKELSFASLYEKYRLFVAFYIGNIRVIDNFALHYKVKNKK' A
#
# COMPACT_ATOMS: atom_id res chain seq x y z
N MET A 1 -2.89 -4.82 10.55
CA MET A 1 -3.04 -3.92 9.38
C MET A 1 -2.28 -2.58 9.50
N TYR A 2 -2.58 -1.69 10.46
CA TYR A 2 -1.96 -0.35 10.56
C TYR A 2 -0.42 -0.37 10.67
N GLU A 3 0.13 -1.27 11.49
CA GLU A 3 1.59 -1.45 11.63
C GLU A 3 2.31 -1.72 10.30
N HIS A 4 1.71 -2.51 9.40
CA HIS A 4 2.29 -2.80 8.09
C HIS A 4 2.22 -1.60 7.13
N LEU A 5 1.23 -0.71 7.30
CA LEU A 5 1.19 0.55 6.56
C LEU A 5 2.31 1.48 7.02
N ILE A 6 2.67 1.46 8.31
CA ILE A 6 3.85 2.19 8.83
C ILE A 6 5.13 1.58 8.25
N GLU A 7 5.26 0.26 8.26
CA GLU A 7 6.41 -0.45 7.68
C GLU A 7 6.59 -0.11 6.19
N LEU A 8 5.50 -0.09 5.41
CA LEU A 8 5.49 0.33 4.00
C LEU A 8 5.97 1.77 3.77
N LYS A 9 5.71 2.70 4.71
CA LYS A 9 6.20 4.09 4.61
C LYS A 9 7.72 4.18 4.70
N HIS A 10 8.35 3.20 5.34
CA HIS A 10 9.79 3.18 5.56
C HIS A 10 10.54 2.33 4.53
N ASN A 11 9.93 1.23 4.09
CA ASN A 11 10.50 0.35 3.07
C ASN A 11 9.36 -0.38 2.34
N VAL A 12 9.37 -0.34 1.01
CA VAL A 12 8.43 -1.10 0.19
C VAL A 12 9.09 -2.41 -0.20
N THR A 13 8.68 -3.50 0.44
CA THR A 13 9.12 -4.86 0.08
C THR A 13 7.93 -5.73 -0.26
N SER A 14 8.13 -6.73 -1.12
CA SER A 14 7.11 -7.75 -1.43
C SER A 14 6.58 -8.43 -0.17
N ILE A 15 7.46 -8.70 0.80
CA ILE A 15 7.12 -9.31 2.09
C ILE A 15 6.06 -8.50 2.84
N ILE A 16 6.15 -7.17 2.84
CA ILE A 16 5.17 -6.32 3.55
C ILE A 16 3.83 -6.30 2.82
N LEU A 17 3.85 -6.26 1.48
CA LEU A 17 2.62 -6.35 0.67
C LEU A 17 1.91 -7.69 0.88
N ASP A 18 2.65 -8.81 0.94
CA ASP A 18 2.09 -10.13 1.22
C ASP A 18 1.45 -10.21 2.61
N LYS A 19 2.10 -9.62 3.63
CA LYS A 19 1.52 -9.50 4.98
C LYS A 19 0.22 -8.70 4.96
N LEU A 20 0.19 -7.56 4.27
CA LEU A 20 -1.04 -6.74 4.14
C LEU A 20 -2.16 -7.50 3.44
N LYS A 21 -1.83 -8.22 2.36
CA LYS A 21 -2.77 -9.07 1.65
C LYS A 21 -3.38 -10.13 2.57
N LYS A 22 -2.56 -10.80 3.39
CA LYS A 22 -3.01 -11.78 4.38
C LYS A 22 -3.93 -11.15 5.44
N ASN A 23 -3.55 -9.99 5.97
CA ASN A 23 -4.37 -9.24 6.93
C ASN A 23 -5.76 -8.88 6.35
N LEU A 24 -5.81 -8.45 5.09
CA LEU A 24 -7.08 -8.13 4.41
C LEU A 24 -7.98 -9.37 4.33
N LEU A 25 -7.41 -10.51 3.94
CA LEU A 25 -8.16 -11.77 3.89
C LEU A 25 -8.67 -12.20 5.28
N GLU A 26 -7.87 -12.01 6.34
CA GLU A 26 -8.24 -12.34 7.72
C GLU A 26 -9.41 -11.49 8.25
N VAL A 27 -9.58 -10.25 7.77
CA VAL A 27 -10.68 -9.35 8.18
C VAL A 27 -11.97 -9.52 7.35
N GLY A 28 -12.03 -10.55 6.50
CA GLY A 28 -13.24 -10.90 5.74
C GLY A 28 -13.32 -10.31 4.33
N VAL A 29 -12.20 -9.85 3.77
CA VAL A 29 -12.13 -9.47 2.36
C VAL A 29 -12.25 -10.72 1.48
N ASN A 30 -13.19 -10.72 0.54
CA ASN A 30 -13.44 -11.84 -0.36
C ASN A 30 -12.51 -11.86 -1.58
N LYS A 31 -12.16 -10.67 -2.08
CA LYS A 31 -11.36 -10.50 -3.30
C LYS A 31 -10.54 -9.22 -3.20
N ILE A 32 -9.28 -9.28 -3.59
CA ILE A 32 -8.41 -8.11 -3.73
C ILE A 32 -8.16 -7.93 -5.23
N ASP A 33 -8.62 -6.81 -5.80
CA ASP A 33 -8.40 -6.47 -7.22
C ASP A 33 -6.96 -6.02 -7.42
N TYR A 34 -6.47 -5.12 -6.56
CA TYR A 34 -5.08 -4.67 -6.56
C TYR A 34 -4.65 -4.24 -5.15
N LEU A 35 -3.37 -4.44 -4.88
CA LEU A 35 -2.64 -3.94 -3.71
C LEU A 35 -1.22 -3.61 -4.17
N GLU A 36 -1.01 -2.37 -4.58
CA GLU A 36 0.17 -1.98 -5.35
C GLU A 36 0.74 -0.65 -4.89
N VAL A 37 2.05 -0.49 -4.98
CA VAL A 37 2.72 0.78 -4.73
C VAL A 37 3.09 1.42 -6.06
N ARG A 38 2.58 2.63 -6.30
CA ARG A 38 2.77 3.37 -7.55
C ARG A 38 3.23 4.80 -7.28
N ASN A 39 3.91 5.40 -8.26
CA ASN A 39 4.20 6.83 -8.25
C ASN A 39 2.88 7.62 -8.14
N GLU A 40 2.86 8.66 -7.29
CA GLU A 40 1.65 9.45 -6.99
C GLU A 40 1.07 10.19 -8.21
N LYS A 41 1.93 10.63 -9.13
CA LYS A 41 1.53 11.43 -10.30
C LYS A 41 1.34 10.59 -11.55
N GLU A 42 2.33 9.75 -11.86
CA GLU A 42 2.39 9.03 -13.13
C GLU A 42 1.73 7.65 -13.04
N LEU A 43 1.41 7.15 -11.83
CA LEU A 43 0.89 5.81 -11.58
C LEU A 43 1.79 4.67 -12.11
N SER A 44 3.00 4.99 -12.52
CA SER A 44 4.06 4.04 -12.86
C SER A 44 4.49 3.24 -11.63
N PHE A 45 5.15 2.10 -11.84
CA PHE A 45 5.75 1.36 -10.73
C PHE A 45 6.76 2.26 -10.01
N ALA A 46 6.59 2.42 -8.70
CA ALA A 46 7.38 3.37 -7.94
C ALA A 46 8.87 2.97 -7.91
N SER A 47 9.75 3.93 -8.17
CA SER A 47 11.16 3.85 -7.80
C SER A 47 11.34 4.29 -6.35
N LEU A 48 12.37 3.79 -5.66
CA LEU A 48 12.58 3.96 -4.20
C LEU A 48 12.64 5.42 -3.71
N TYR A 49 12.80 6.39 -4.61
CA TYR A 49 13.11 7.79 -4.29
C TYR A 49 11.99 8.79 -4.66
N GLU A 50 10.87 8.31 -5.18
CA GLU A 50 9.78 9.17 -5.63
C GLU A 50 8.66 9.26 -4.59
N LYS A 51 7.72 10.20 -4.79
CA LYS A 51 6.48 10.19 -4.01
C LYS A 51 5.63 9.02 -4.50
N TYR A 52 5.41 8.04 -3.65
CA TYR A 52 4.57 6.90 -3.95
C TYR A 52 3.36 6.80 -3.01
N ARG A 53 2.31 6.15 -3.52
CA ARG A 53 1.11 5.80 -2.76
C ARG A 53 0.88 4.30 -2.83
N LEU A 54 0.34 3.73 -1.74
CA LEU A 54 -0.28 2.42 -1.78
C LEU A 54 -1.68 2.58 -2.35
N PHE A 55 -1.96 1.92 -3.46
CA PHE A 55 -3.30 1.79 -4.02
C PHE A 55 -3.88 0.44 -3.62
N VAL A 56 -5.12 0.45 -3.14
CA VAL A 56 -5.81 -0.77 -2.74
C VAL A 56 -7.26 -0.77 -3.25
N ALA A 57 -7.69 -1.91 -3.79
CA ALA A 57 -9.09 -2.16 -4.06
C ALA A 57 -9.45 -3.60 -3.69
N PHE A 58 -10.53 -3.75 -2.95
CA PHE A 58 -10.98 -5.05 -2.46
C PHE A 58 -12.51 -5.11 -2.29
N TYR A 59 -13.03 -6.32 -2.11
CA TYR A 59 -14.45 -6.57 -1.92
C TYR A 59 -14.75 -7.09 -0.52
N ILE A 60 -15.80 -6.54 0.10
CA ILE A 60 -16.49 -7.13 1.24
C ILE A 60 -17.90 -7.49 0.76
N GLY A 61 -18.17 -8.78 0.64
CA GLY A 61 -19.31 -9.30 -0.12
C GLY A 61 -19.29 -8.77 -1.55
N ASN A 62 -20.34 -8.05 -1.92
CA ASN A 62 -20.50 -7.45 -3.25
C ASN A 62 -20.09 -5.97 -3.29
N ILE A 63 -19.63 -5.40 -2.17
CA ILE A 63 -19.24 -3.99 -2.06
C ILE A 63 -17.75 -3.87 -2.36
N ARG A 64 -17.41 -3.09 -3.39
CA ARG A 64 -16.03 -2.74 -3.72
C ARG A 64 -15.60 -1.51 -2.93
N VAL A 65 -14.55 -1.65 -2.14
CA VAL A 65 -13.89 -0.58 -1.43
C VAL A 65 -12.60 -0.22 -2.17
N ILE A 66 -12.39 1.07 -2.42
CA ILE A 66 -11.20 1.60 -3.09
C ILE A 66 -10.65 2.69 -2.19
N ASP A 67 -9.35 2.61 -1.90
CA ASP A 67 -8.65 3.64 -1.16
C ASP A 67 -7.19 3.73 -1.61
N ASN A 68 -6.51 4.78 -1.18
CA ASN A 68 -5.08 4.93 -1.37
C ASN A 68 -4.43 5.68 -0.21
N PHE A 69 -3.20 5.29 0.12
CA PHE A 69 -2.45 5.85 1.24
C PHE A 69 -1.16 6.48 0.75
N ALA A 70 -0.94 7.74 1.11
CA ALA A 70 0.32 8.40 0.87
C ALA A 70 1.45 7.76 1.69
N LEU A 71 2.50 7.30 1.00
CA LEU A 71 3.67 6.70 1.61
C LEU A 71 4.87 7.64 1.52
N HIS A 72 4.70 8.86 2.01
CA HIS A 72 5.78 9.85 1.99
C HIS A 72 6.87 9.50 3.00
N TYR A 73 8.07 9.22 2.51
CA TYR A 73 9.26 9.19 3.35
C TYR A 73 9.56 10.61 3.83
N LYS A 74 9.63 10.84 5.15
CA LYS A 74 10.32 12.02 5.66
C LYS A 74 11.79 11.80 5.38
N VAL A 75 12.31 12.42 4.31
CA VAL A 75 13.77 12.58 4.16
C VAL A 75 14.23 13.22 5.47
N LYS A 76 14.93 12.46 6.31
CA LYS A 76 15.69 13.06 7.40
C LYS A 76 16.66 14.00 6.69
N ASN A 77 16.37 15.30 6.72
CA ASN A 77 17.33 16.31 6.32
C ASN A 77 18.61 15.99 7.10
N LYS A 78 19.64 15.48 6.40
CA LYS A 78 21.00 15.48 6.91
C LYS A 78 21.37 16.96 6.99
N LYS A 79 21.15 17.55 8.17
CA LYS A 79 21.92 18.72 8.60
C LYS A 79 23.34 18.27 8.90
#